data_AF-A0A285IYF0-F1
#
_entry.id   AF-A0A285IYF0-F1
#
_cell.length_a   1.000
_cell.length_b   1.000
_cell.length_c   1.000
_cell.angle_alpha   90.00
_cell.angle_beta   90.00
_cell.angle_gamma   90.00
#
_symmetry.space_group_name_H-M   'P 1'
#
loop_
_entity.id
_entity.type
_entity.pdbx_description
1 polymer ?
#
loop_
_entity_poly.entity_id
_entity_poly.type
_entity_poly.pdbx_seq_one_letter_code
_entity_poly.pdbx_strand_id
1 'polypeptide(L)'
;MKPIDRPRASHWAADLIDVAAVFFAVGTAHLFVTLLGERAHGEAMLVASGGILVAGALLRRRWSGRRRPAPHRHTAMPDLLAIPAGDRELMRLRTTLPDRPGTLARLSGRLADQGINILAIQIHPAEHGAVDELLIAVPRGLPPSTVIDTVTAGGGELTELTRADIHDLVDPATRALTLARRSPTAEDAVRSLLSADLTDTPGAAHSAALHDAAGHPRYLTRHSPAFTPTEVSRAQAMIDLCDWSRSRRPT
;
A
#
# COMPACT_ATOMS: atom_id res chain seq x y z
N MET A 1 40.47 -8.02 5.69
CA MET A 1 39.82 -8.74 4.58
C MET A 1 38.80 -7.79 3.97
N LYS A 2 39.02 -7.34 2.73
CA LYS A 2 38.23 -6.31 2.03
C LYS A 2 37.03 -6.97 1.34
N PRO A 3 35.77 -6.63 1.63
CA PRO A 3 34.67 -7.15 0.85
C PRO A 3 34.57 -6.40 -0.48
N ILE A 4 34.47 -7.20 -1.53
CA ILE A 4 34.46 -6.81 -2.93
C ILE A 4 33.09 -6.19 -3.26
N ASP A 5 33.09 -4.91 -3.63
CA ASP A 5 31.96 -4.28 -4.29
C ASP A 5 31.70 -4.98 -5.64
N ARG A 6 30.48 -5.49 -5.84
CA ARG A 6 29.94 -5.83 -7.16
C ARG A 6 28.74 -4.93 -7.47
N PRO A 7 28.62 -4.47 -8.73
CA PRO A 7 28.00 -3.21 -9.06
C PRO A 7 26.47 -3.28 -9.01
N ARG A 8 25.89 -2.23 -8.42
CA ARG A 8 24.46 -1.91 -8.39
C ARG A 8 23.93 -1.52 -9.78
N ALA A 9 24.17 -2.35 -10.80
CA ALA A 9 24.36 -1.91 -12.18
C ALA A 9 23.09 -1.49 -12.98
N SER A 10 21.87 -1.69 -12.48
CA SER A 10 20.65 -1.37 -13.25
C SER A 10 19.96 -0.08 -12.83
N HIS A 11 20.00 0.27 -11.53
CA HIS A 11 19.38 1.52 -11.05
C HIS A 11 20.23 2.76 -11.37
N TRP A 12 21.56 2.70 -11.24
CA TRP A 12 22.43 3.81 -11.66
C TRP A 12 22.31 4.06 -13.16
N ALA A 13 22.05 3.03 -13.97
CA ALA A 13 21.89 3.21 -15.40
C ALA A 13 20.61 3.99 -15.71
N ALA A 14 19.51 3.70 -15.00
CA ALA A 14 18.26 4.46 -15.12
C ALA A 14 18.42 5.90 -14.60
N ASP A 15 19.02 6.07 -13.42
CA ASP A 15 19.26 7.40 -12.84
C ASP A 15 20.26 8.21 -13.69
N LEU A 16 21.28 7.55 -14.27
CA LEU A 16 22.24 8.19 -15.18
C LEU A 16 21.61 8.54 -16.53
N ILE A 17 20.65 7.74 -17.02
CA ILE A 17 19.88 8.10 -18.23
C ILE A 17 19.02 9.33 -17.96
N ASP A 18 18.38 9.42 -16.80
CA ASP A 18 17.55 10.58 -16.43
C ASP A 18 18.43 11.83 -16.25
N VAL A 19 19.57 11.71 -15.57
CA VAL A 19 20.54 12.79 -15.42
C VAL A 19 21.15 13.19 -16.76
N ALA A 20 21.52 12.23 -17.62
CA ALA A 20 22.04 12.48 -18.96
C ALA A 20 21.00 13.17 -19.86
N ALA A 21 19.71 12.83 -19.72
CA ALA A 21 18.64 13.50 -20.44
C ALA A 21 18.50 14.96 -20.02
N VAL A 22 18.63 15.28 -18.72
CA VAL A 22 18.64 16.66 -18.22
C VAL A 22 19.86 17.42 -18.75
N PHE A 23 21.06 16.85 -18.67
CA PHE A 23 22.28 17.47 -19.21
C PHE A 23 22.22 17.68 -20.72
N PHE A 24 21.64 16.73 -21.47
CA PHE A 24 21.45 16.86 -22.91
C PHE A 24 20.46 17.97 -23.26
N ALA A 25 19.36 18.08 -22.51
CA ALA A 25 18.38 19.16 -22.69
C ALA A 25 18.97 20.53 -22.39
N VAL A 26 19.70 20.67 -21.28
CA VAL A 26 20.41 21.91 -20.91
C VAL A 26 21.49 22.25 -21.94
N GLY A 27 22.27 21.26 -22.38
CA GLY A 27 23.30 21.42 -23.41
C GLY A 27 22.73 21.86 -24.75
N THR A 28 21.60 21.29 -25.17
CA THR A 28 20.91 21.67 -26.41
C THR A 28 20.36 23.10 -26.32
N ALA A 29 19.78 23.49 -25.18
CA ALA A 29 19.31 24.85 -24.94
C ALA A 29 20.47 25.86 -24.92
N HIS A 30 21.58 25.51 -24.28
CA HIS A 30 22.76 26.38 -24.22
C HIS A 30 23.44 26.52 -25.59
N LEU A 31 23.57 25.42 -26.34
CA LEU A 31 24.07 25.41 -27.72
C LEU A 31 23.17 26.27 -28.63
N PHE A 32 21.86 26.23 -28.42
CA PHE A 32 20.91 27.05 -29.16
C PHE A 32 21.08 28.55 -28.87
N VAL A 33 21.22 28.92 -27.59
CA VAL A 33 21.46 30.31 -27.18
C VAL A 33 22.79 30.84 -27.72
N THR A 34 23.84 30.01 -27.73
CA THR A 34 25.17 30.39 -28.23
C THR A 34 25.25 30.44 -29.76
N LEU A 35 24.56 29.54 -30.49
CA LEU A 35 24.51 29.56 -31.96
C LEU A 35 23.70 30.74 -32.53
N LEU A 36 22.70 31.23 -31.81
CA LEU A 36 21.87 32.38 -32.24
C LEU A 36 22.26 33.70 -31.57
N GLY A 37 23.34 33.70 -30.78
CA GLY A 37 23.76 34.81 -29.92
C GLY A 37 24.21 36.10 -30.62
N GLU A 38 24.27 36.16 -31.95
CA GLU A 38 24.78 37.36 -32.64
C GLU A 38 23.91 37.96 -33.77
N ARG A 39 22.68 37.48 -34.05
CA ARG A 39 21.82 38.20 -35.03
C ARG A 39 20.37 38.30 -34.60
N ALA A 40 19.91 39.55 -34.53
CA ALA A 40 18.58 39.98 -34.12
C ALA A 40 17.47 39.45 -35.04
N HIS A 41 16.98 38.24 -34.78
CA HIS A 41 15.76 37.70 -35.40
C HIS A 41 14.84 37.14 -34.31
N GLY A 42 14.07 38.03 -33.66
CA GLY A 42 13.13 37.67 -32.58
C GLY A 42 12.08 36.65 -33.01
N GLU A 43 11.71 36.64 -34.29
CA GLU A 43 10.81 35.63 -34.87
C GLU A 43 11.44 34.22 -34.86
N ALA A 44 12.73 34.11 -35.16
CA ALA A 44 13.44 32.83 -35.13
C ALA A 44 13.54 32.27 -33.69
N MET A 45 13.72 33.14 -32.70
CA MET A 45 13.67 32.74 -31.29
C MET A 45 12.28 32.26 -30.87
N LEU A 46 11.20 32.89 -31.37
CA LEU A 46 9.83 32.48 -31.08
C LEU A 46 9.51 31.11 -31.70
N VAL A 47 9.88 30.89 -32.96
CA VAL A 47 9.66 29.63 -33.66
C VAL A 47 10.45 28.50 -33.01
N ALA A 48 11.70 28.75 -32.64
CA ALA A 48 12.54 27.72 -32.04
C ALA A 48 12.13 27.38 -30.59
N SER A 49 11.77 28.38 -29.78
CA SER A 49 11.23 28.13 -28.43
C SER A 49 9.91 27.38 -28.48
N GLY A 50 9.04 27.69 -29.44
CA GLY A 50 7.84 26.90 -29.75
C GLY A 50 8.17 25.46 -30.13
N GLY A 51 9.18 25.25 -30.99
CA GLY A 51 9.67 23.93 -31.38
C GLY A 51 10.18 23.10 -30.19
N ILE A 52 10.94 23.71 -29.30
CA ILE A 52 11.45 23.07 -28.08
C ILE A 52 10.30 22.67 -27.15
N LEU A 53 9.30 23.55 -26.96
CA LEU A 53 8.13 23.25 -26.12
C LEU A 53 7.30 22.10 -26.71
N VAL A 54 7.07 22.09 -28.02
CA VAL A 54 6.35 21.00 -28.70
C VAL A 54 7.13 19.69 -28.62
N ALA A 55 8.44 19.71 -28.85
CA ALA A 55 9.29 18.53 -28.72
C ALA A 55 9.29 17.98 -27.28
N GLY A 56 9.45 18.86 -26.29
CA GLY A 56 9.37 18.51 -24.87
C GLY A 56 7.99 17.96 -24.48
N ALA A 57 6.90 18.54 -24.98
CA ALA A 57 5.54 18.07 -24.73
C ALA A 57 5.26 16.71 -25.40
N LEU A 58 5.72 16.50 -26.63
CA LEU A 58 5.59 15.21 -27.33
C LEU A 58 6.44 14.12 -26.67
N LEU A 59 7.65 14.47 -26.23
CA LEU A 59 8.52 13.55 -25.49
C LEU A 59 7.87 13.19 -24.16
N ARG A 60 7.42 14.18 -23.37
CA ARG A 60 6.67 13.95 -22.13
C ARG A 60 5.43 13.09 -22.37
N ARG A 61 4.66 13.35 -23.43
CA ARG A 61 3.46 12.56 -23.80
C ARG A 61 3.80 11.13 -24.22
N ARG A 62 4.92 10.92 -24.90
CA ARG A 62 5.40 9.59 -25.31
C ARG A 62 5.95 8.82 -24.10
N TRP A 63 6.57 9.49 -23.13
CA TRP A 63 7.09 8.91 -21.91
C TRP A 63 5.98 8.63 -20.88
N SER A 64 5.01 9.53 -20.72
CA SER A 64 3.79 9.28 -19.94
C SER A 64 2.87 8.27 -20.61
N GLY A 65 2.88 8.18 -21.95
CA GLY A 65 2.20 7.12 -22.70
C GLY A 65 2.79 5.72 -22.47
N ARG A 66 4.09 5.64 -22.16
CA ARG A 66 4.74 4.40 -21.70
C ARG A 66 4.47 4.11 -20.22
N ARG A 67 4.25 5.14 -19.40
CA ARG A 67 3.70 5.04 -18.03
C ARG A 67 2.18 5.24 -18.02
N ARG A 68 1.44 4.56 -18.89
CA ARG A 68 0.00 4.44 -18.67
C ARG A 68 -0.18 3.57 -17.44
N PRO A 69 -0.79 4.05 -16.34
CA PRO A 69 -1.45 3.12 -15.42
C PRO A 69 -2.38 2.30 -16.30
N ALA A 70 -2.32 0.96 -16.19
CA ALA A 70 -3.31 0.13 -16.86
C ALA A 70 -4.68 0.74 -16.58
N PRO A 71 -5.55 0.94 -17.60
CA PRO A 71 -6.87 1.49 -17.36
C PRO A 71 -7.47 0.68 -16.22
N HIS A 72 -7.91 1.36 -15.15
CA HIS A 72 -8.66 0.72 -14.08
C HIS A 72 -9.97 0.21 -14.70
N ARG A 73 -9.89 -0.95 -15.37
CA ARG A 73 -11.02 -1.85 -15.45
C ARG A 73 -11.42 -2.04 -14.00
N HIS A 74 -12.69 -1.84 -13.69
CA HIS A 74 -13.26 -2.46 -12.51
C HIS A 74 -13.06 -3.95 -12.71
N THR A 75 -11.91 -4.45 -12.25
CA THR A 75 -11.58 -5.85 -12.20
C THR A 75 -12.67 -6.41 -11.31
N ALA A 76 -13.63 -7.12 -11.90
CA ALA A 76 -14.60 -7.82 -11.08
C ALA A 76 -13.78 -8.72 -10.13
N MET A 77 -14.19 -8.86 -8.88
CA MET A 77 -13.57 -9.75 -7.88
C MET A 77 -13.07 -11.10 -8.48
N PRO A 78 -13.84 -11.75 -9.40
CA PRO A 78 -13.40 -12.97 -10.05
C PRO A 78 -12.16 -12.83 -10.95
N ASP A 79 -11.92 -11.68 -11.58
CA ASP A 79 -10.77 -11.43 -12.48
C ASP A 79 -9.47 -11.19 -11.69
N LEU A 80 -9.55 -10.61 -10.48
CA LEU A 80 -8.41 -10.56 -9.54
C LEU A 80 -8.07 -11.96 -9.00
N LEU A 81 -9.07 -12.84 -8.96
CA LEU A 81 -8.97 -14.24 -8.58
C LEU A 81 -8.77 -15.16 -9.81
N ALA A 82 -8.73 -14.65 -11.04
CA ALA A 82 -8.69 -15.42 -12.29
C ALA A 82 -7.27 -15.87 -12.67
N ILE A 83 -6.51 -16.35 -11.69
CA ILE A 83 -5.52 -17.41 -11.87
C ILE A 83 -6.23 -18.65 -11.33
N PRO A 84 -6.49 -19.69 -12.15
CA PRO A 84 -7.56 -20.69 -11.97
C PRO A 84 -7.98 -20.86 -10.50
N ALA A 85 -9.09 -20.22 -10.13
CA ALA A 85 -9.57 -20.05 -8.75
C ALA A 85 -9.85 -21.37 -8.00
N GLY A 86 -9.69 -22.51 -8.66
CA GLY A 86 -9.74 -23.84 -8.07
C GLY A 86 -8.46 -24.26 -7.34
N ASP A 87 -7.31 -23.63 -7.59
CA ASP A 87 -6.01 -24.12 -7.11
C ASP A 87 -5.27 -23.15 -6.18
N ARG A 88 -5.96 -22.17 -5.58
CA ARG A 88 -5.34 -21.24 -4.63
C ARG A 88 -6.17 -21.04 -3.36
N GLU A 89 -5.48 -20.74 -2.26
CA GLU A 89 -6.09 -20.34 -0.98
C GLU A 89 -5.85 -18.84 -0.73
N LEU A 90 -6.91 -18.15 -0.31
CA LEU A 90 -6.83 -16.76 0.13
C LEU A 90 -6.34 -16.71 1.58
N MET A 91 -5.24 -15.98 1.79
CA MET A 91 -4.62 -15.85 3.09
C MET A 91 -4.30 -14.38 3.37
N ARG A 92 -4.46 -14.00 4.63
CA ARG A 92 -4.00 -12.74 5.17
C ARG A 92 -2.65 -12.97 5.82
N LEU A 93 -1.66 -12.26 5.30
CA LEU A 93 -0.29 -12.24 5.79
C LEU A 93 -0.07 -10.92 6.52
N ARG A 94 0.26 -10.98 7.81
CA ARG A 94 0.69 -9.82 8.58
C ARG A 94 2.16 -9.99 8.91
N THR A 95 2.98 -8.98 8.62
CA THR A 95 4.42 -9.01 8.92
C THR A 95 4.95 -7.62 9.18
N THR A 96 5.94 -7.50 10.06
CA THR A 96 6.67 -6.25 10.24
C THR A 96 7.79 -6.19 9.21
N LEU A 97 7.81 -5.13 8.40
CA LEU A 97 8.89 -4.86 7.46
C LEU A 97 9.75 -3.68 7.94
N PRO A 98 11.09 -3.80 7.87
CA PRO A 98 11.97 -2.67 8.14
C PRO A 98 11.74 -1.56 7.11
N ASP A 99 11.55 -0.34 7.61
CA ASP A 99 11.33 0.87 6.81
C ASP A 99 12.61 1.33 6.12
N ARG A 100 12.93 0.65 5.02
CA ARG A 100 14.04 0.97 4.13
C ARG A 100 13.68 0.67 2.68
N PRO A 101 14.17 1.49 1.73
CA PRO A 101 13.93 1.26 0.31
C PRO A 101 14.28 -0.17 -0.13
N GLY A 102 13.37 -0.79 -0.89
CA GLY A 102 13.58 -2.12 -1.49
C GLY A 102 13.21 -3.32 -0.61
N THR A 103 12.85 -3.15 0.67
CA THR A 103 12.36 -4.26 1.51
C THR A 103 11.11 -4.91 0.91
N LEU A 104 10.07 -4.11 0.66
CA LEU A 104 8.83 -4.62 0.06
C LEU A 104 9.06 -5.20 -1.34
N ALA A 105 9.93 -4.59 -2.16
CA ALA A 105 10.26 -5.11 -3.49
C ALA A 105 10.90 -6.51 -3.42
N ARG A 106 11.81 -6.73 -2.46
CA ARG A 106 12.44 -8.04 -2.23
C ARG A 106 11.43 -9.07 -1.72
N LEU A 107 10.52 -8.68 -0.82
CA LEU A 107 9.43 -9.54 -0.37
C LEU A 107 8.54 -9.94 -1.55
N SER A 108 8.06 -8.98 -2.33
CA SER A 108 7.21 -9.22 -3.49
C SER A 108 7.87 -10.12 -4.53
N GLY A 109 9.17 -9.94 -4.79
CA GLY A 109 9.93 -10.83 -5.69
C GLY A 109 9.95 -12.27 -5.19
N ARG A 110 10.25 -12.50 -3.91
CA ARG A 110 10.27 -13.84 -3.32
C ARG A 110 8.89 -14.51 -3.29
N LEU A 111 7.85 -13.75 -3.00
CA LEU A 111 6.47 -14.26 -3.07
C LEU A 111 6.13 -14.68 -4.50
N ALA A 112 6.51 -13.87 -5.50
CA ALA A 112 6.32 -14.19 -6.91
C ALA A 112 7.11 -15.45 -7.35
N ASP A 113 8.33 -15.66 -6.84
CA ASP A 113 9.12 -16.88 -7.11
C ASP A 113 8.43 -18.15 -6.61
N GLN A 114 7.65 -18.05 -5.52
CA GLN A 114 6.79 -19.13 -5.01
C GLN A 114 5.42 -19.18 -5.70
N GLY A 115 5.20 -18.35 -6.71
CA GLY A 115 3.92 -18.21 -7.40
C GLY A 115 2.81 -17.60 -6.53
N ILE A 116 3.13 -16.97 -5.40
CA ILE A 116 2.17 -16.31 -4.51
C ILE A 116 1.83 -14.93 -5.09
N ASN A 117 0.53 -14.67 -5.28
CA ASN A 117 0.07 -13.37 -5.80
C ASN A 117 -0.33 -12.44 -4.65
N ILE A 118 0.01 -11.15 -4.74
CA ILE A 118 -0.43 -10.12 -3.78
C ILE A 118 -1.66 -9.42 -4.36
N LEU A 119 -2.77 -9.49 -3.65
CA LEU A 119 -4.07 -8.95 -4.09
C LEU A 119 -4.33 -7.56 -3.53
N ALA A 120 -3.92 -7.31 -2.29
CA ALA A 120 -4.03 -6.01 -1.63
C ALA A 120 -2.90 -5.85 -0.62
N ILE A 121 -2.51 -4.59 -0.37
CA ILE A 121 -1.52 -4.23 0.65
C ILE A 121 -2.12 -3.09 1.48
N GLN A 122 -2.06 -3.23 2.79
CA GLN A 122 -2.32 -2.16 3.76
C GLN A 122 -1.08 -2.00 4.62
N ILE A 123 -0.68 -0.74 4.84
CA ILE A 123 0.52 -0.40 5.61
C ILE A 123 0.05 0.31 6.87
N HIS A 124 0.47 -0.19 8.02
CA HIS A 124 0.21 0.42 9.32
C HIS A 124 1.52 0.93 9.92
N PRO A 125 1.68 2.25 10.10
CA PRO A 125 2.85 2.79 10.79
C PRO A 125 2.92 2.27 12.24
N ALA A 126 4.09 1.80 12.68
CA ALA A 126 4.37 1.41 14.05
C ALA A 126 5.72 1.96 14.53
N GLU A 127 5.96 1.95 15.84
CA GLU A 127 7.15 2.59 16.45
C GLU A 127 8.50 1.96 16.01
N HIS A 128 8.49 0.69 15.60
CA HIS A 128 9.70 -0.07 15.22
C HIS A 128 9.69 -0.55 13.76
N GLY A 129 8.88 0.07 12.90
CA GLY A 129 8.75 -0.28 11.48
C GLY A 129 7.32 -0.17 10.97
N ALA A 130 7.10 -0.58 9.73
CA ALA A 130 5.75 -0.67 9.18
C ALA A 130 5.22 -2.09 9.40
N VAL A 131 4.02 -2.20 9.98
CA VAL A 131 3.28 -3.46 10.03
C VAL A 131 2.47 -3.53 8.75
N ASP A 132 2.87 -4.43 7.86
CA ASP A 132 2.25 -4.62 6.56
C ASP A 132 1.25 -5.77 6.65
N GLU A 133 0.01 -5.50 6.23
CA GLU A 133 -1.03 -6.49 6.04
C GLU A 133 -1.24 -6.70 4.54
N LEU A 134 -0.91 -7.91 4.07
CA LEU A 134 -1.01 -8.32 2.68
C LEU A 134 -2.11 -9.37 2.55
N LEU A 135 -3.03 -9.15 1.62
CA LEU A 135 -3.95 -10.18 1.18
C LEU A 135 -3.31 -10.93 0.01
N ILE A 136 -3.05 -12.22 0.18
CA ILE A 136 -2.30 -13.03 -0.77
C ILE A 136 -3.12 -14.24 -1.26
N ALA A 137 -2.90 -14.62 -2.52
CA ALA A 137 -3.40 -15.87 -3.08
C ALA A 137 -2.24 -16.87 -3.20
N VAL A 138 -2.28 -17.89 -2.35
CA VAL A 138 -1.24 -18.92 -2.21
C VAL A 138 -1.61 -20.15 -3.03
N PRO A 139 -0.70 -20.72 -3.85
CA PRO A 139 -0.93 -21.99 -4.53
C PRO A 139 -1.34 -23.13 -3.57
N ARG A 140 -2.37 -23.90 -3.91
CA ARG A 140 -2.78 -25.09 -3.16
C ARG A 140 -1.63 -26.11 -3.14
N GLY A 141 -1.39 -26.68 -1.96
CA GLY A 141 -0.27 -27.59 -1.72
C GLY A 141 1.03 -26.90 -1.30
N LEU A 142 1.12 -25.57 -1.35
CA LEU A 142 2.23 -24.86 -0.73
C LEU A 142 2.02 -24.83 0.79
N PRO A 143 2.93 -25.40 1.59
CA PRO A 143 2.73 -25.48 3.03
C PRO A 143 2.89 -24.09 3.69
N PRO A 144 2.12 -23.78 4.76
CA PRO A 144 2.22 -22.50 5.46
C PRO A 144 3.64 -22.14 5.93
N SER A 145 4.44 -23.15 6.30
CA SER A 145 5.84 -22.95 6.68
C SER A 145 6.67 -22.35 5.55
N THR A 146 6.50 -22.81 4.30
CA THR A 146 7.21 -22.25 3.14
C THR A 146 6.81 -20.80 2.88
N VAL A 147 5.55 -20.43 3.12
CA VAL A 147 5.10 -19.03 3.03
C VAL A 147 5.84 -18.19 4.08
N ILE A 148 5.86 -18.64 5.34
CA ILE A 148 6.54 -17.94 6.45
C ILE A 148 8.05 -17.83 6.18
N ASP A 149 8.70 -18.90 5.71
CA ASP A 149 10.12 -18.90 5.36
C ASP A 149 10.43 -17.93 4.23
N THR A 150 9.55 -17.87 3.21
CA THR A 150 9.65 -16.94 2.08
C THR A 150 9.56 -15.49 2.54
N VAL A 151 8.62 -15.20 3.45
CA VAL A 151 8.42 -13.87 4.04
C VAL A 151 9.62 -13.47 4.90
N THR A 152 10.08 -14.37 5.76
CA THR A 152 11.25 -14.18 6.62
C THR A 152 12.51 -13.90 5.78
N ALA A 153 12.72 -14.67 4.71
CA ALA A 153 13.84 -14.46 3.81
C ALA A 153 13.72 -13.15 2.99
N GLY A 154 12.50 -12.62 2.82
CA GLY A 154 12.23 -11.29 2.28
C GLY A 154 12.59 -10.16 3.24
N GLY A 155 12.79 -10.47 4.53
CA GLY A 155 13.04 -9.52 5.61
C GLY A 155 11.79 -9.20 6.42
N GLY A 156 10.75 -10.04 6.36
CA GLY A 156 9.61 -9.98 7.25
C GLY A 156 9.93 -10.53 8.63
N GLU A 157 9.46 -9.83 9.65
CA GLU A 157 9.54 -10.22 11.05
C GLU A 157 8.13 -10.38 11.64
N LEU A 158 8.00 -11.10 12.76
CA LEU A 158 6.72 -11.31 13.46
C LEU A 158 5.56 -11.68 12.51
N THR A 159 5.83 -12.69 11.65
CA THR A 159 4.91 -13.06 10.58
C THR A 159 3.76 -13.90 11.11
N GLU A 160 2.53 -13.44 10.88
CA GLU A 160 1.29 -14.17 11.16
C GLU A 160 0.56 -14.44 9.85
N LEU A 161 0.04 -15.65 9.70
CA LEU A 161 -0.68 -16.08 8.51
C LEU A 161 -2.04 -16.65 8.91
N THR A 162 -3.12 -16.04 8.43
CA THR A 162 -4.51 -16.43 8.73
C THR A 162 -5.28 -16.64 7.43
N ARG A 163 -6.32 -17.48 7.40
CA ARG A 163 -7.20 -17.56 6.23
C ARG A 163 -7.97 -16.26 6.03
N ALA A 164 -8.14 -15.87 4.78
CA ALA A 164 -8.89 -14.68 4.40
C ALA A 164 -10.17 -15.05 3.65
N ASP A 165 -11.18 -14.21 3.79
CA ASP A 165 -12.42 -14.28 3.01
C ASP A 165 -12.31 -13.38 1.77
N ILE A 166 -13.06 -13.69 0.73
CA ILE A 166 -13.26 -12.81 -0.44
C ILE A 166 -13.71 -11.41 0.00
N HIS A 167 -14.45 -11.27 1.11
CA HIS A 167 -14.83 -9.98 1.67
C HIS A 167 -13.66 -9.15 2.21
N ASP A 168 -12.49 -9.75 2.48
CA ASP A 168 -11.26 -9.01 2.81
C ASP A 168 -10.66 -8.31 1.58
N LEU A 169 -11.08 -8.71 0.37
CA LEU A 169 -10.75 -8.04 -0.89
C LEU A 169 -11.58 -6.76 -1.08
N VAL A 170 -12.67 -6.59 -0.31
CA VAL A 170 -13.53 -5.40 -0.35
C VAL A 170 -12.78 -4.25 0.31
N ASP A 171 -12.82 -3.08 -0.33
CA ASP A 171 -12.33 -1.82 0.21
C ASP A 171 -12.66 -1.67 1.72
N PRO A 172 -11.64 -1.48 2.59
CA PRO A 172 -11.83 -1.41 4.04
C PRO A 172 -12.84 -0.35 4.48
N ALA A 173 -12.92 0.78 3.76
CA ALA A 173 -13.89 1.83 4.06
C ALA A 173 -15.32 1.34 3.79
N THR A 174 -15.55 0.69 2.64
CA THR A 174 -16.84 0.07 2.29
C THR A 174 -17.25 -1.01 3.29
N ARG A 175 -16.30 -1.84 3.75
CA ARG A 175 -16.57 -2.83 4.81
C ARG A 175 -16.95 -2.17 6.13
N ALA A 176 -16.21 -1.15 6.57
CA ALA A 176 -16.51 -0.42 7.79
C ALA A 176 -17.93 0.19 7.75
N LEU A 177 -18.31 0.84 6.65
CA LEU A 177 -19.66 1.38 6.48
C LEU A 177 -20.75 0.29 6.48
N THR A 178 -20.45 -0.86 5.86
CA THR A 178 -21.39 -2.00 5.86
C THR A 178 -21.58 -2.58 7.26
N LEU A 179 -20.50 -2.71 8.03
CA LEU A 179 -20.54 -3.13 9.43
C LEU A 179 -21.30 -2.13 10.29
N ALA A 180 -21.00 -0.83 10.18
CA ALA A 180 -21.72 0.22 10.91
C ALA A 180 -23.24 0.18 10.64
N ARG A 181 -23.65 -0.17 9.41
CA ARG A 181 -25.05 -0.30 9.03
C ARG A 181 -25.72 -1.58 9.54
N ARG A 182 -25.00 -2.71 9.57
CA ARG A 182 -25.57 -4.05 9.82
C ARG A 182 -25.40 -4.53 11.26
N SER A 183 -24.37 -4.09 11.95
CA SER A 183 -24.09 -4.53 13.32
C SER A 183 -25.13 -3.96 14.27
N PRO A 184 -25.68 -4.80 15.17
CA PRO A 184 -26.70 -4.35 16.13
C PRO A 184 -26.09 -3.44 17.21
N THR A 185 -24.80 -3.60 17.51
CA THR A 185 -24.08 -2.87 18.55
C THR A 185 -22.71 -2.39 18.06
N ALA A 186 -22.12 -1.42 18.77
CA ALA A 186 -20.78 -0.92 18.47
C ALA A 186 -19.71 -2.00 18.75
N GLU A 187 -19.94 -2.81 19.78
CA GLU A 187 -19.14 -3.96 20.17
C GLU A 187 -19.03 -4.97 19.02
N ASP A 188 -20.16 -5.31 18.40
CA ASP A 188 -20.18 -6.26 17.28
C ASP A 188 -19.51 -5.69 16.03
N ALA A 189 -19.67 -4.38 15.77
CA ALA A 189 -19.00 -3.70 14.67
C ALA A 189 -17.48 -3.68 14.86
N VAL A 190 -17.00 -3.32 16.05
CA VAL A 190 -15.57 -3.28 16.39
C VAL A 190 -14.96 -4.67 16.34
N ARG A 191 -15.64 -5.68 16.90
CA ARG A 191 -15.20 -7.09 16.82
C ARG A 191 -15.03 -7.55 15.39
N SER A 192 -16.02 -7.26 14.54
CA SER A 192 -15.99 -7.67 13.13
C SER A 192 -14.99 -6.88 12.28
N LEU A 193 -14.67 -5.65 12.67
CA LEU A 193 -13.75 -4.78 11.94
C LEU A 193 -12.29 -5.06 12.31
N LEU A 194 -11.98 -5.22 13.59
CA LEU A 194 -10.61 -5.26 14.12
C LEU A 194 -10.21 -6.60 14.74
N SER A 195 -11.11 -7.59 14.77
CA SER A 195 -10.91 -8.86 15.50
C SER A 195 -10.49 -8.62 16.96
N ALA A 196 -11.14 -7.64 17.59
CA ALA A 196 -10.84 -7.15 18.93
C ALA A 196 -12.13 -6.99 19.74
N ASP A 197 -12.07 -7.28 21.03
CA ASP A 197 -13.21 -7.10 21.93
C ASP A 197 -13.24 -5.70 22.51
N LEU A 198 -14.45 -5.12 22.57
CA LEU A 198 -14.72 -3.84 23.21
C LEU A 198 -15.35 -4.09 24.58
N THR A 199 -14.67 -3.64 25.63
CA THR A 199 -15.00 -3.91 27.04
C THR A 199 -15.04 -2.63 27.86
N ASP A 200 -15.68 -2.66 29.03
CA ASP A 200 -15.74 -1.50 29.95
C ASP A 200 -14.57 -1.46 30.94
N THR A 201 -13.80 -2.55 31.02
CA THR A 201 -12.63 -2.69 31.90
C THR A 201 -11.38 -2.97 31.07
N PRO A 202 -10.21 -2.47 31.46
CA PRO A 202 -8.97 -2.74 30.73
C PRO A 202 -8.64 -4.23 30.71
N GLY A 203 -8.21 -4.73 29.54
CA GLY A 203 -7.77 -6.11 29.37
C GLY A 203 -6.34 -6.35 29.85
N ALA A 204 -6.02 -7.61 30.18
CA ALA A 204 -4.70 -7.98 30.68
C ALA A 204 -3.57 -7.96 29.64
N ALA A 205 -3.90 -8.11 28.34
CA ALA A 205 -2.93 -8.13 27.24
C ALA A 205 -3.40 -7.24 26.09
N HIS A 206 -2.45 -6.49 25.49
CA HIS A 206 -2.64 -5.54 24.38
C HIS A 206 -3.96 -4.79 24.44
N SER A 207 -4.08 -3.86 25.40
CA SER A 207 -5.28 -3.04 25.60
C SER A 207 -5.07 -1.63 25.09
N ALA A 208 -6.10 -1.02 24.51
CA ALA A 208 -6.11 0.40 24.15
C ALA A 208 -7.37 1.09 24.67
N ALA A 209 -7.22 2.28 25.24
CA ALA A 209 -8.33 3.07 25.78
C ALA A 209 -9.05 3.84 24.66
N LEU A 210 -10.37 3.92 24.80
CA LEU A 210 -11.33 4.62 23.94
C LEU A 210 -12.35 5.33 24.84
N HIS A 211 -13.21 6.14 24.24
CA HIS A 211 -14.31 6.81 24.92
C HIS A 211 -15.65 6.52 24.21
N ASP A 212 -16.74 6.40 24.97
CA ASP A 212 -18.09 6.43 24.39
C ASP A 212 -18.56 7.87 24.14
N ALA A 213 -19.75 8.04 23.54
CA ALA A 213 -20.33 9.35 23.29
C ALA A 213 -20.61 10.18 24.58
N ALA A 214 -20.69 9.54 25.74
CA ALA A 214 -20.87 10.18 27.04
C ALA A 214 -19.53 10.46 27.77
N GLY A 215 -18.40 10.07 27.17
CA GLY A 215 -17.06 10.22 27.72
C GLY A 215 -16.63 9.10 28.68
N HIS A 216 -17.44 8.05 28.88
CA HIS A 216 -17.05 6.91 29.70
C HIS A 216 -15.93 6.13 29.01
N PRO A 217 -14.94 5.64 29.77
CA PRO A 217 -13.85 4.87 29.22
C PRO A 217 -14.34 3.52 28.69
N ARG A 218 -13.87 3.16 27.51
CA ARG A 218 -14.03 1.84 26.88
C ARG A 218 -12.65 1.31 26.52
N TYR A 219 -12.50 0.00 26.39
CA TYR A 219 -11.21 -0.64 26.16
C TYR A 219 -11.28 -1.66 25.03
N LEU A 220 -10.41 -1.50 24.04
CA LEU A 220 -10.11 -2.56 23.08
C LEU A 220 -9.17 -3.57 23.70
N THR A 221 -9.44 -4.85 23.46
CA THR A 221 -8.58 -5.95 23.92
C THR A 221 -8.44 -6.98 22.80
N ARG A 222 -7.23 -7.52 22.62
CA ARG A 222 -6.98 -8.69 21.74
C ARG A 222 -5.73 -9.44 22.19
N HIS A 223 -5.57 -10.68 21.72
CA HIS A 223 -4.47 -11.55 22.13
C HIS A 223 -3.10 -11.15 21.57
N SER A 224 -3.02 -10.78 20.30
CA SER A 224 -1.82 -10.32 19.58
C SER A 224 -2.27 -9.83 18.18
N PRO A 225 -1.54 -8.91 17.53
CA PRO A 225 -0.42 -8.09 18.03
C PRO A 225 -0.89 -6.84 18.79
N ALA A 226 0.02 -5.96 19.23
CA ALA A 226 -0.36 -4.68 19.83
C ALA A 226 -1.20 -3.82 18.87
N PHE A 227 -2.12 -3.00 19.40
CA PHE A 227 -2.90 -2.08 18.58
C PHE A 227 -2.02 -0.95 18.03
N THR A 228 -2.16 -0.68 16.74
CA THR A 228 -1.56 0.50 16.10
C THR A 228 -2.41 1.74 16.39
N PRO A 229 -1.83 2.95 16.37
CA PRO A 229 -2.60 4.19 16.55
C PRO A 229 -3.78 4.31 15.56
N THR A 230 -3.59 3.83 14.33
CA THR A 230 -4.66 3.83 13.32
C THR A 230 -5.79 2.86 13.65
N GLU A 231 -5.49 1.67 14.20
CA GLU A 231 -6.52 0.73 14.67
C GLU A 231 -7.35 1.36 15.81
N VAL A 232 -6.69 2.05 16.76
CA VAL A 232 -7.38 2.75 17.86
C VAL A 232 -8.28 3.87 17.33
N SER A 233 -7.79 4.72 16.43
CA SER A 233 -8.60 5.79 15.84
C SER A 233 -9.80 5.26 15.04
N ARG A 234 -9.65 4.15 14.32
CA ARG A 234 -10.76 3.51 13.59
C ARG A 234 -11.83 2.96 14.53
N ALA A 235 -11.42 2.37 15.65
CA ALA A 235 -12.37 1.90 16.65
C ALA A 235 -13.15 3.06 17.27
N GLN A 236 -12.47 4.16 17.63
CA GLN A 236 -13.13 5.36 18.15
C GLN A 236 -14.18 5.88 17.16
N ALA A 237 -13.79 6.05 15.89
CA ALA A 237 -14.70 6.53 14.85
C ALA A 237 -15.90 5.59 14.62
N MET A 238 -15.71 4.27 14.78
CA MET A 238 -16.80 3.30 14.68
C MET A 238 -17.79 3.42 15.85
N ILE A 239 -17.30 3.59 17.07
CA ILE A 239 -18.12 3.83 18.26
C ILE A 239 -18.94 5.11 18.08
N ASP A 240 -18.28 6.21 17.72
CA ASP A 240 -18.93 7.51 17.50
C ASP A 240 -20.05 7.41 16.45
N LEU A 241 -19.80 6.69 15.35
CA LEU A 241 -20.78 6.48 14.29
C LEU A 241 -21.98 5.63 14.76
N CYS A 242 -21.72 4.54 15.47
CA CYS A 242 -22.77 3.68 16.02
C CYS A 242 -23.65 4.44 17.02
N ASP A 243 -23.05 5.23 17.91
CA ASP A 243 -23.76 6.01 18.92
C ASP A 243 -24.58 7.15 18.30
N TRP A 244 -23.99 7.87 17.34
CA TRP A 244 -24.71 8.87 16.55
C TRP A 244 -25.92 8.25 15.83
N SER A 245 -25.75 7.08 15.22
CA SER A 245 -26.85 6.40 14.50
C SER A 245 -27.99 6.01 15.43
N ARG A 246 -27.67 5.57 16.66
CA ARG A 246 -28.66 5.22 17.69
C ARG A 246 -29.42 6.45 18.16
N SER A 247 -28.74 7.58 18.38
CA SER A 247 -29.38 8.84 18.78
C SER A 247 -30.42 9.36 17.78
N ARG A 248 -30.34 8.94 16.50
CA ARG A 248 -31.22 9.38 15.41
C ARG A 248 -32.28 8.39 14.97
N ARG A 249 -32.32 7.18 15.53
CA ARG A 249 -33.40 6.23 15.21
C ARG A 249 -34.69 6.74 15.90
N PRO A 250 -35.77 7.00 15.14
CA PRO A 250 -37.06 7.28 15.75
C PRO A 250 -37.51 6.05 16.53
N THR A 251 -37.89 6.27 17.80
CA THR A 251 -38.46 5.27 18.71
C THR A 251 -39.75 4.66 18.16
#